data_AF-A0AAX3YS44-F1
#
_entry.id   AF-A0AAX3YS44-F1
#
_cell.length_a   1.000
_cell.length_b   1.000
_cell.length_c   1.000
_cell.angle_alpha   90.00
_cell.angle_beta   90.00
_cell.angle_gamma   90.00
#
_symmetry.space_group_name_H-M   'P 1'
#
loop_
_entity.id
_entity.type
_entity.pdbx_description
1 polymer ?
#
loop_
_entity_poly.entity_id
_entity_poly.type
_entity_poly.pdbx_seq_one_letter_code
_entity_poly.pdbx_strand_id
1 'polypeptide(L)'
;MTARQGAQTTARDPQGWWARLAARWLHPQDYSGGGSYRPPAGWYRRLNPVGVPLTTLGLAPRDAVTLEVRGRRTGRPRRIPILVARHEGADYLVALAGESQWVRNVRAAGGEAVLRRRGTRRARLEEVPMAQRASVLAAYLEAGRRRSGEPAAREQAKWYFGLEEPATPERLAELAPRYPVFRVTDTRSVRHDSVAVWEIAPGVVCIGPQGRTQTNVYLVRGADGWVLVDTGWAGDADRIEAATRQVLDADQRPGAIVLTHAHPDHSGAARELAGRWSCPVFLHPDELPIANGDYGAIRKAAGPLDHWVVLPAMRVIGRRRREKLLARNTLGKVAHTLRPAEPVPGLPGWEVVATPGHTPGHISLFRPADGVLIAGDALVNLRLNSIYGLLSQQSGLSGPPWYTTWSQAAAATSIQNLAALGPTVLGPGHGRALTEQDTPNLVRGFAAALGTRPPSQDPVAGSNGAP
;
A
#
# COMPACT_ATOMS: atom_id res chain seq x y z
N MET A 1 29.69 -7.45 73.54
CA MET A 1 29.79 -7.09 72.11
C MET A 1 29.79 -8.38 71.30
N THR A 2 28.62 -8.83 70.85
CA THR A 2 28.41 -10.08 70.13
C THR A 2 27.76 -9.72 68.79
N ALA A 3 28.54 -9.81 67.71
CA ALA A 3 28.11 -9.45 66.37
C ALA A 3 27.21 -10.54 65.78
N ARG A 4 25.99 -10.16 65.38
CA ARG A 4 25.04 -10.99 64.66
C ARG A 4 25.48 -11.21 63.22
N GLN A 5 25.39 -12.46 62.79
CA GLN A 5 25.47 -12.91 61.40
C GLN A 5 24.37 -12.24 60.56
N GLY A 6 24.76 -11.65 59.42
CA GLY A 6 23.86 -11.24 58.35
C GLY A 6 24.06 -12.15 57.14
N ALA A 7 23.14 -13.09 56.94
CA ALA A 7 23.03 -13.83 55.71
C ALA A 7 22.50 -12.90 54.61
N GLN A 8 23.34 -12.55 53.62
CA GLN A 8 22.87 -11.97 52.37
C GLN A 8 22.67 -13.10 51.35
N THR A 9 21.40 -13.38 51.10
CA THR A 9 20.89 -14.19 50.01
C THR A 9 21.37 -13.62 48.68
N THR A 10 22.19 -14.38 47.95
CA THR A 10 22.50 -14.09 46.54
C THR A 10 21.22 -14.27 45.73
N ALA A 11 20.50 -13.19 45.47
CA ALA A 11 19.45 -13.16 44.47
C ALA A 11 20.08 -13.49 43.11
N ARG A 12 19.77 -14.67 42.56
CA ARG A 12 20.08 -15.00 41.16
C ARG A 12 19.32 -14.00 40.28
N ASP A 13 20.06 -13.13 39.60
CA ASP A 13 19.54 -12.27 38.54
C ASP A 13 18.93 -13.13 37.41
N PRO A 14 17.59 -13.15 37.24
CA PRO A 14 16.92 -13.97 36.23
C PRO A 14 17.08 -13.40 34.80
N GLN A 15 17.52 -12.15 34.64
CA GLN A 15 17.66 -11.50 33.33
C GLN A 15 19.02 -11.77 32.67
N GLY A 16 20.07 -11.99 33.46
CA GLY A 16 21.42 -12.30 32.93
C GLY A 16 21.58 -13.71 32.35
N TRP A 17 20.81 -14.70 32.81
CA TRP A 17 21.00 -16.09 32.40
C TRP A 17 20.53 -16.35 30.95
N TRP A 18 19.43 -15.72 30.52
CA TRP A 18 18.91 -15.82 29.15
C TRP A 18 19.78 -15.02 28.18
N ALA A 19 20.32 -13.87 28.59
CA ALA A 19 21.26 -13.08 27.80
C ALA A 19 22.60 -13.83 27.59
N ARG A 20 23.09 -14.53 28.60
CA ARG A 20 24.31 -15.38 28.51
C ARG A 20 24.07 -16.67 27.72
N LEU A 21 22.88 -17.28 27.82
CA LEU A 21 22.47 -18.41 26.99
C LEU A 21 22.26 -17.99 25.52
N ALA A 22 21.68 -16.83 25.24
CA ALA A 22 21.53 -16.29 23.89
C ALA A 22 22.89 -15.90 23.27
N ALA A 23 23.79 -15.30 24.05
CA ALA A 23 25.14 -14.94 23.62
C ALA A 23 26.02 -16.15 23.28
N ARG A 24 25.77 -17.32 23.90
CA ARG A 24 26.53 -18.56 23.64
C ARG A 24 26.10 -19.31 22.37
N TRP A 25 25.01 -18.88 21.72
CA TRP A 25 24.43 -19.53 20.53
C TRP A 25 24.20 -18.59 19.33
N LEU A 26 24.42 -17.28 19.48
CA LEU A 26 24.32 -16.27 18.41
C LEU A 26 25.67 -15.57 18.20
N HIS A 27 26.64 -16.26 17.61
CA HIS A 27 27.78 -15.55 17.04
C HIS A 27 27.29 -14.67 15.87
N PRO A 28 27.56 -13.36 15.86
CA PRO A 28 27.20 -12.49 14.75
C PRO A 28 27.81 -13.03 13.45
N GLN A 29 27.07 -12.91 12.35
CA GLN A 29 27.58 -13.34 11.05
C GLN A 29 28.76 -12.46 10.63
N ASP A 30 29.94 -13.05 10.55
CA ASP A 30 31.17 -12.39 10.12
C ASP A 30 31.27 -12.33 8.59
N TYR A 31 31.50 -11.12 8.06
CA TYR A 31 31.76 -10.82 6.66
C TYR A 31 33.02 -9.95 6.48
N SER A 32 33.84 -9.77 7.51
CA SER A 32 35.05 -8.93 7.48
C SER A 32 36.24 -9.56 6.72
N GLY A 33 36.21 -10.88 6.50
CA GLY A 33 37.31 -11.63 5.91
C GLY A 33 37.70 -11.25 4.46
N GLY A 34 38.95 -11.57 4.08
CA GLY A 34 39.54 -11.19 2.78
C GLY A 34 39.06 -11.97 1.55
N GLY A 35 38.25 -13.02 1.71
CA GLY A 35 37.76 -13.84 0.60
C GLY A 35 36.76 -13.10 -0.31
N SER A 36 36.79 -13.39 -1.62
CA SER A 36 35.88 -12.75 -2.58
C SER A 36 34.42 -13.09 -2.33
N TYR A 37 34.10 -14.32 -1.92
CA TYR A 37 32.77 -14.73 -1.44
C TYR A 37 32.86 -15.29 -0.02
N ARG A 38 32.05 -14.73 0.88
CA ARG A 38 31.98 -15.07 2.30
C ARG A 38 30.62 -15.70 2.59
N PRO A 39 30.49 -17.04 2.53
CA PRO A 39 29.19 -17.68 2.69
C PRO A 39 28.63 -17.46 4.10
N PRO A 40 27.32 -17.21 4.24
CA PRO A 40 26.70 -17.15 5.55
C PRO A 40 26.84 -18.49 6.27
N ALA A 41 27.00 -18.42 7.60
CA ALA A 41 27.06 -19.55 8.50
C ALA A 41 25.81 -20.44 8.36
N GLY A 42 25.97 -21.72 8.68
CA GLY A 42 24.92 -22.72 8.53
C GLY A 42 23.61 -22.35 9.24
N TRP A 43 23.71 -21.79 10.45
CA TRP A 43 22.56 -21.35 11.24
C TRP A 43 21.83 -20.17 10.57
N TYR A 44 22.56 -19.20 10.02
CA TYR A 44 21.99 -18.03 9.36
C TYR A 44 21.19 -18.42 8.11
N ARG A 45 21.69 -19.40 7.34
CA ARG A 45 20.97 -19.95 6.16
C ARG A 45 19.65 -20.62 6.54
N ARG A 46 19.55 -21.23 7.73
CA ARG A 46 18.31 -21.85 8.22
C ARG A 46 17.25 -20.82 8.62
N LEU A 47 17.63 -19.56 8.84
CA LEU A 47 16.69 -18.46 9.14
C LEU A 47 16.08 -17.82 7.88
N ASN A 48 16.67 -18.01 6.69
CA ASN A 48 16.16 -17.42 5.44
C ASN A 48 14.68 -17.74 5.13
N PRO A 49 14.20 -18.99 5.30
CA PRO A 49 12.78 -19.32 5.10
C PRO A 49 11.82 -18.55 6.01
N VAL A 50 12.30 -18.08 7.18
CA VAL A 50 11.53 -17.26 8.13
C VAL A 50 11.67 -15.77 7.80
N GLY A 51 12.86 -15.31 7.41
CA GLY A 51 13.11 -13.91 7.06
C GLY A 51 12.38 -13.43 5.80
N VAL A 52 12.22 -14.30 4.80
CA VAL A 52 11.51 -13.98 3.54
C VAL A 52 10.04 -13.59 3.77
N PRO A 53 9.19 -14.36 4.47
CA PRO A 53 7.82 -13.95 4.73
C PRO A 53 7.76 -12.69 5.61
N LEU A 54 8.61 -12.55 6.63
CA LEU A 54 8.63 -11.35 7.49
C LEU A 54 8.95 -10.06 6.70
N THR A 55 9.93 -10.11 5.81
CA THR A 55 10.29 -8.96 4.96
C THR A 55 9.26 -8.74 3.85
N THR A 56 8.77 -9.79 3.22
CA THR A 56 7.73 -9.72 2.17
C THR A 56 6.41 -9.15 2.72
N LEU A 57 6.02 -9.49 3.95
CA LEU A 57 4.81 -8.95 4.62
C LEU A 57 5.08 -7.59 5.30
N GLY A 58 6.33 -7.12 5.31
CA GLY A 58 6.74 -5.85 5.94
C GLY A 58 6.55 -5.83 7.46
N LEU A 59 6.72 -6.97 8.10
CA LEU A 59 6.83 -7.17 9.55
C LEU A 59 8.28 -7.03 10.03
N ALA A 60 9.24 -7.02 9.10
CA ALA A 60 10.64 -6.70 9.32
C ALA A 60 10.89 -5.16 9.33
N PRO A 61 12.13 -4.69 9.66
CA PRO A 61 12.51 -3.28 9.58
C PRO A 61 12.11 -2.61 8.27
N ARG A 62 11.89 -1.28 8.30
CA ARG A 62 11.36 -0.52 7.15
C ARG A 62 12.26 -0.57 5.92
N ASP A 63 13.55 -0.67 6.16
CA ASP A 63 14.64 -0.77 5.18
C ASP A 63 14.92 -2.22 4.74
N ALA A 64 14.22 -3.21 5.27
CA ALA A 64 14.40 -4.61 4.88
C ALA A 64 13.40 -5.03 3.78
N VAL A 65 13.91 -5.62 2.71
CA VAL A 65 13.13 -6.14 1.57
C VAL A 65 13.54 -7.59 1.27
N THR A 66 12.66 -8.37 0.63
CA THR A 66 13.08 -9.62 -0.03
C THR A 66 13.54 -9.31 -1.44
N LEU A 67 14.80 -9.58 -1.75
CA LEU A 67 15.30 -9.64 -3.13
C LEU A 67 14.99 -11.01 -3.73
N GLU A 68 14.33 -11.03 -4.86
CA GLU A 68 14.09 -12.19 -5.70
C GLU A 68 14.83 -12.02 -7.04
N VAL A 69 15.67 -12.99 -7.37
CA VAL A 69 16.45 -13.01 -8.63
C VAL A 69 16.42 -14.40 -9.25
N ARG A 70 16.44 -14.49 -10.58
CA ARG A 70 16.48 -15.77 -11.29
C ARG A 70 17.81 -16.49 -11.02
N GLY A 71 17.76 -17.75 -10.59
CA GLY A 71 18.96 -18.53 -10.35
C GLY A 71 19.67 -18.89 -11.66
N ARG A 72 20.91 -18.44 -11.86
CA ARG A 72 21.65 -18.60 -13.13
C ARG A 72 21.86 -20.05 -13.58
N ARG A 73 21.99 -20.99 -12.64
CA ARG A 73 22.19 -22.43 -12.94
C ARG A 73 20.89 -23.21 -13.06
N THR A 74 19.87 -22.82 -12.29
CA THR A 74 18.66 -23.62 -12.11
C THR A 74 17.43 -23.01 -12.78
N GLY A 75 17.49 -21.77 -13.25
CA GLY A 75 16.35 -21.00 -13.74
C GLY A 75 15.32 -20.61 -12.67
N ARG A 76 15.25 -21.34 -11.55
CA ARG A 76 14.31 -21.11 -10.44
C ARG A 76 14.57 -19.78 -9.71
N PRO A 77 13.52 -19.06 -9.26
CA PRO A 77 13.66 -17.87 -8.43
C PRO A 77 14.41 -18.16 -7.13
N ARG A 78 15.31 -17.26 -6.74
CA ARG A 78 16.04 -17.29 -5.47
C ARG A 78 15.68 -16.05 -4.68
N ARG A 79 15.25 -16.25 -3.43
CA ARG A 79 14.78 -15.20 -2.53
C ARG A 79 15.73 -15.05 -1.35
N ILE A 80 16.13 -13.82 -1.06
CA ILE A 80 16.92 -13.50 0.12
C ILE A 80 16.41 -12.21 0.79
N PRO A 81 16.36 -12.13 2.12
CA PRO A 81 16.18 -10.86 2.79
C PRO A 81 17.46 -10.01 2.64
N ILE A 82 17.29 -8.72 2.34
CA ILE A 82 18.39 -7.76 2.20
C ILE A 82 17.96 -6.38 2.72
N LEU A 83 18.93 -5.60 3.19
CA LEU A 83 18.72 -4.22 3.62
C LEU A 83 18.95 -3.25 2.47
N VAL A 84 18.12 -2.22 2.40
CA VAL A 84 18.20 -1.11 1.46
C VAL A 84 18.83 0.09 2.17
N ALA A 85 19.92 0.60 1.62
CA ALA A 85 20.52 1.86 2.05
C ALA A 85 20.04 2.98 1.13
N ARG A 86 19.67 4.13 1.70
CA ARG A 86 19.29 5.33 0.92
C ARG A 86 20.41 6.34 0.96
N HIS A 87 20.85 6.79 -0.21
CA HIS A 87 21.94 7.75 -0.39
C HIS A 87 21.63 8.64 -1.59
N GLU A 88 21.75 9.97 -1.43
CA GLU A 88 21.52 10.95 -2.51
C GLU A 88 20.20 10.72 -3.29
N GLY A 89 19.13 10.42 -2.56
CA GLY A 89 17.80 10.23 -3.15
C GLY A 89 17.57 8.86 -3.82
N ALA A 90 18.59 8.00 -3.93
CA ALA A 90 18.49 6.67 -4.54
C ALA A 90 18.59 5.53 -3.50
N ASP A 91 18.04 4.37 -3.88
CA ASP A 91 18.07 3.13 -3.10
C ASP A 91 19.25 2.25 -3.56
N TYR A 92 19.96 1.63 -2.62
CA TYR A 92 21.12 0.79 -2.87
C TYR A 92 21.07 -0.52 -2.08
N LEU A 93 21.62 -1.58 -2.67
CA LEU A 93 21.83 -2.88 -2.03
C LEU A 93 23.33 -3.13 -1.87
N VAL A 94 23.75 -3.55 -0.66
CA VAL A 94 25.14 -3.86 -0.35
C VAL A 94 25.32 -5.36 -0.13
N ALA A 95 26.23 -5.97 -0.88
CA ALA A 95 26.57 -7.39 -0.76
C ALA A 95 27.64 -7.62 0.32
N LEU A 96 27.22 -7.71 1.58
CA LEU A 96 28.13 -7.98 2.71
C LEU A 96 28.99 -9.25 2.49
N ALA A 97 28.36 -10.30 1.97
CA ALA A 97 29.01 -11.56 1.62
C ALA A 97 29.96 -11.49 0.40
N GLY A 98 30.19 -10.32 -0.19
CA GLY A 98 31.01 -10.14 -1.38
C GLY A 98 30.35 -10.71 -2.64
N GLU A 99 31.11 -11.46 -3.43
CA GLU A 99 30.76 -12.16 -4.67
C GLU A 99 29.78 -13.33 -4.46
N SER A 100 28.66 -13.02 -3.83
CA SER A 100 27.64 -13.96 -3.37
C SER A 100 26.76 -14.54 -4.47
N GLN A 101 26.01 -15.58 -4.14
CA GLN A 101 25.17 -16.25 -5.14
C GLN A 101 24.12 -15.33 -5.76
N TRP A 102 23.57 -14.39 -4.99
CA TRP A 102 22.62 -13.42 -5.52
C TRP A 102 23.30 -12.39 -6.43
N VAL A 103 24.50 -11.91 -6.09
CA VAL A 103 25.30 -11.00 -6.93
C VAL A 103 25.57 -11.64 -8.30
N ARG A 104 26.05 -12.88 -8.29
CA ARG A 104 26.29 -13.64 -9.52
C ARG A 104 25.02 -13.89 -10.33
N ASN A 105 23.88 -14.08 -9.66
CA ASN A 105 22.59 -14.24 -10.31
C ASN A 105 22.08 -12.94 -10.93
N VAL A 106 22.24 -11.80 -10.24
CA VAL A 106 21.85 -10.47 -10.74
C VAL A 106 22.64 -10.12 -11.99
N ARG A 107 23.97 -10.30 -11.97
CA ARG A 107 24.82 -10.08 -13.15
C ARG A 107 24.41 -10.97 -14.32
N ALA A 108 24.18 -12.27 -14.05
CA ALA A 108 23.73 -13.21 -15.07
C ALA A 108 22.32 -12.92 -15.61
N ALA A 109 21.46 -12.27 -14.82
CA ALA A 109 20.14 -11.83 -15.22
C ALA A 109 20.15 -10.43 -15.86
N GLY A 110 21.32 -9.88 -16.21
CA GLY A 110 21.43 -8.55 -16.80
C GLY A 110 20.92 -7.43 -15.88
N GLY A 111 21.02 -7.62 -14.56
CA GLY A 111 20.51 -6.69 -13.55
C GLY A 111 19.05 -6.91 -13.17
N GLU A 112 18.29 -7.77 -13.86
CA GLU A 112 16.87 -7.95 -13.56
C GLU A 112 16.64 -8.62 -12.19
N ALA A 113 15.78 -8.00 -11.39
CA ALA A 113 15.40 -8.47 -10.07
C ALA A 113 13.97 -8.06 -9.69
N VAL A 114 13.50 -8.60 -8.59
CA VAL A 114 12.23 -8.24 -7.97
C VAL A 114 12.47 -7.96 -6.48
N LEU A 115 12.05 -6.80 -6.00
CA LEU A 115 12.04 -6.44 -4.59
C LEU A 115 10.63 -6.64 -4.02
N ARG A 116 10.53 -7.28 -2.85
CA ARG A 116 9.25 -7.56 -2.20
C ARG A 116 9.23 -7.01 -0.79
N ARG A 117 8.27 -6.12 -0.51
CA ARG A 117 7.96 -5.62 0.83
C ARG A 117 6.56 -5.04 0.83
N ARG A 118 5.62 -5.70 1.51
CA ARG A 118 4.18 -5.43 1.43
C ARG A 118 3.76 -5.25 -0.03
N GLY A 119 4.28 -6.09 -0.94
CA GLY A 119 4.21 -5.85 -2.38
C GLY A 119 5.31 -6.48 -3.22
N THR A 120 5.18 -6.33 -4.54
CA THR A 120 6.15 -6.79 -5.53
C THR A 120 6.54 -5.58 -6.40
N ARG A 121 7.83 -5.28 -6.49
CA ARG A 121 8.41 -4.22 -7.31
C ARG A 121 9.46 -4.85 -8.23
N ARG A 122 9.29 -4.79 -9.55
CA ARG A 122 10.36 -5.19 -10.47
C ARG A 122 11.46 -4.13 -10.39
N ALA A 123 12.72 -4.52 -10.52
CA ALA A 123 13.85 -3.61 -10.42
C ALA A 123 14.97 -4.04 -11.35
N ARG A 124 15.80 -3.08 -11.75
CA ARG A 124 17.09 -3.27 -12.37
C ARG A 124 18.18 -2.86 -11.38
N LEU A 125 19.06 -3.80 -11.08
CA LEU A 125 20.18 -3.60 -10.18
C LEU A 125 21.40 -3.26 -11.02
N GLU A 126 21.79 -2.00 -10.97
CA GLU A 126 22.95 -1.48 -11.69
C GLU A 126 24.15 -1.50 -10.77
N GLU A 127 25.23 -2.16 -11.18
CA GLU A 127 26.42 -2.25 -10.35
C GLU A 127 27.12 -0.89 -10.27
N VAL A 128 27.36 -0.43 -9.04
CA VAL A 128 27.98 0.88 -8.78
C VAL A 128 29.50 0.78 -9.05
N PRO A 129 30.10 1.72 -9.79
CA PRO A 129 31.55 1.79 -9.98
C PRO A 129 32.28 1.85 -8.64
N MET A 130 33.45 1.20 -8.55
CA MET A 130 34.19 1.04 -7.29
C MET A 130 34.46 2.37 -6.58
N ALA A 131 34.83 3.41 -7.34
CA ALA A 131 35.10 4.75 -6.82
C ALA A 131 33.91 5.40 -6.09
N GLN A 132 32.67 4.97 -6.40
CA GLN A 132 31.44 5.55 -5.84
C GLN A 132 30.87 4.71 -4.68
N ARG A 133 31.44 3.54 -4.37
CA ARG A 133 30.85 2.64 -3.36
C ARG A 133 31.06 3.14 -1.93
N ALA A 134 32.14 3.86 -1.65
CA ALA A 134 32.52 4.28 -0.31
C ALA A 134 31.42 5.14 0.37
N SER A 135 30.85 6.10 -0.35
CA SER A 135 29.76 6.95 0.15
C SER A 135 28.48 6.16 0.44
N VAL A 136 28.19 5.14 -0.37
CA VAL A 136 27.07 4.22 -0.14
C VAL A 136 27.30 3.33 1.09
N LEU A 137 28.54 2.87 1.31
CA LEU A 137 28.89 2.11 2.52
C LEU A 137 28.76 2.97 3.78
N ALA A 138 29.15 4.24 3.73
CA ALA A 138 28.93 5.19 4.82
C ALA A 138 27.42 5.34 5.11
N ALA A 139 26.60 5.54 4.08
CA ALA A 139 25.15 5.64 4.22
C ALA A 139 24.51 4.35 4.78
N TYR A 140 25.04 3.19 4.42
CA TYR A 140 24.62 1.89 4.94
C TYR A 140 24.88 1.77 6.45
N LEU A 141 26.07 2.16 6.91
CA LEU A 141 26.44 2.18 8.32
C LEU A 141 25.56 3.16 9.11
N GLU A 142 25.33 4.36 8.57
CA GLU A 142 24.46 5.37 9.18
C GLU A 142 22.99 4.91 9.25
N ALA A 143 22.50 4.19 8.25
CA ALA A 143 21.18 3.57 8.31
C ALA A 143 21.10 2.50 9.43
N GLY A 144 22.17 1.72 9.61
CA GLY A 144 22.30 0.77 10.71
C GLY A 144 22.25 1.44 12.09
N ARG A 145 23.02 2.52 12.25
CA ARG A 145 23.06 3.35 13.46
C ARG A 145 21.69 3.93 13.81
N ARG A 146 20.99 4.51 12.85
CA ARG A 146 19.61 5.01 13.03
C ARG A 146 18.61 3.92 13.40
N ARG A 147 18.80 2.70 12.91
CA ARG A 147 17.88 1.57 13.15
C ARG A 147 18.07 0.93 14.52
N SER A 148 19.32 0.77 14.95
CA SER A 148 19.67 -0.12 16.07
C SER A 148 20.44 0.57 17.21
N GLY A 149 20.76 1.86 17.06
CA GLY A 149 21.55 2.62 18.03
C GLY A 149 23.05 2.40 17.90
N GLU A 150 23.82 3.25 18.58
CA GLU A 150 25.29 3.32 18.50
C GLU A 150 26.00 1.99 18.85
N PRO A 151 25.67 1.30 19.96
CA PRO A 151 26.41 0.10 20.36
C PRO A 151 26.22 -1.06 19.37
N ALA A 152 24.99 -1.26 18.90
CA ALA A 152 24.69 -2.32 17.93
C ALA A 152 25.25 -2.03 16.54
N ALA A 153 25.37 -0.75 16.16
CA ALA A 153 25.98 -0.35 14.89
C ALA A 153 27.49 -0.54 14.90
N ARG A 154 28.17 -0.29 16.03
CA ARG A 154 29.60 -0.60 16.20
C ARG A 154 29.86 -2.09 16.05
N GLU A 155 29.07 -2.94 16.70
CA GLU A 155 29.18 -4.40 16.51
C GLU A 155 28.93 -4.80 15.05
N GLN A 156 27.89 -4.26 14.40
CA GLN A 156 27.65 -4.52 12.98
C GLN A 156 28.82 -4.09 12.08
N ALA A 157 29.42 -2.93 12.34
CA ALA A 157 30.58 -2.44 11.59
C ALA A 157 31.79 -3.37 11.74
N LYS A 158 32.05 -3.84 12.97
CA LYS A 158 33.09 -4.82 13.26
C LYS A 158 32.87 -6.12 12.49
N TRP A 159 31.69 -6.74 12.62
CA TRP A 159 31.41 -8.04 12.01
C TRP A 159 31.21 -7.98 10.50
N TYR A 160 30.71 -6.88 9.95
CA TYR A 160 30.47 -6.78 8.51
C TYR A 160 31.67 -6.26 7.73
N PHE A 161 32.44 -5.34 8.31
CA PHE A 161 33.48 -4.58 7.62
C PHE A 161 34.87 -4.67 8.30
N GLY A 162 34.98 -5.30 9.47
CA GLY A 162 36.23 -5.36 10.22
C GLY A 162 36.63 -4.01 10.81
N LEU A 163 35.65 -3.15 11.11
CA LEU A 163 35.88 -1.80 11.62
C LEU A 163 35.73 -1.80 13.15
N GLU A 164 36.83 -1.64 13.87
CA GLU A 164 36.83 -1.50 15.34
C GLU A 164 36.62 -0.05 15.80
N GLU A 165 36.94 0.90 14.92
CA GLU A 165 36.77 2.34 15.11
C GLU A 165 35.76 2.91 14.10
N PRO A 166 35.18 4.12 14.36
CA PRO A 166 34.33 4.80 13.39
C PRO A 166 35.01 4.92 12.02
N ALA A 167 34.28 4.54 10.97
CA ALA A 167 34.83 4.46 9.62
C ALA A 167 35.17 5.85 9.06
N THR A 168 36.39 6.06 8.61
CA THR A 168 36.75 7.24 7.80
C THR A 168 36.40 7.01 6.33
N PRO A 169 36.18 8.08 5.54
CA PRO A 169 35.95 7.96 4.09
C PRO A 169 37.05 7.17 3.36
N GLU A 170 38.32 7.39 3.74
CA GLU A 170 39.48 6.71 3.16
C GLU A 170 39.43 5.21 3.44
N ARG A 171 39.13 4.85 4.69
CA ARG A 171 39.01 3.44 5.08
C ARG A 171 37.86 2.74 4.36
N LEU A 172 36.73 3.43 4.15
CA LEU A 172 35.62 2.91 3.36
C LEU A 172 35.96 2.76 1.87
N ALA A 173 36.79 3.66 1.32
CA ALA A 173 37.28 3.54 -0.05
C ALA A 173 38.22 2.33 -0.22
N GLU A 174 39.05 2.03 0.77
CA GLU A 174 39.88 0.80 0.77
C GLU A 174 39.05 -0.48 0.83
N LEU A 175 37.93 -0.45 1.56
CA LEU A 175 37.03 -1.59 1.72
C LEU A 175 36.06 -1.78 0.54
N ALA A 176 35.71 -0.71 -0.16
CA ALA A 176 34.77 -0.68 -1.28
C ALA A 176 34.93 -1.80 -2.32
N PRO A 177 36.16 -2.20 -2.74
CA PRO A 177 36.35 -3.32 -3.67
C PRO A 177 35.76 -4.65 -3.17
N ARG A 178 35.69 -4.86 -1.85
CA ARG A 178 35.25 -6.12 -1.24
C ARG A 178 33.74 -6.30 -1.21
N TYR A 179 32.98 -5.23 -1.42
CA TYR A 179 31.52 -5.21 -1.26
C TYR A 179 30.87 -4.74 -2.56
N PRO A 180 30.39 -5.64 -3.41
CA PRO A 180 29.55 -5.26 -4.54
C PRO A 180 28.35 -4.43 -4.06
N VAL A 181 28.13 -3.30 -4.72
CA VAL A 181 27.01 -2.39 -4.45
C VAL A 181 26.19 -2.26 -5.71
N PHE A 182 24.87 -2.34 -5.55
CA PHE A 182 23.93 -2.20 -6.65
C PHE A 182 23.00 -1.03 -6.37
N ARG A 183 22.96 -0.06 -7.30
CA ARG A 183 21.91 0.95 -7.36
C ARG A 183 20.63 0.26 -7.80
N VAL A 184 19.58 0.43 -7.03
CA VAL A 184 18.24 0.01 -7.41
C VAL A 184 17.69 1.08 -8.34
N THR A 185 17.72 0.79 -9.63
CA THR A 185 16.89 1.47 -10.60
C THR A 185 15.64 0.64 -10.77
N ASP A 186 14.48 1.24 -10.93
CA ASP A 186 13.31 0.45 -11.26
C ASP A 186 13.44 0.03 -12.74
N THR A 187 13.15 -1.23 -13.08
CA THR A 187 13.00 -1.63 -14.50
C THR A 187 11.87 -0.84 -15.17
N ARG A 188 11.10 -0.06 -14.38
CA ARG A 188 10.09 0.92 -14.82
C ARG A 188 10.14 2.25 -14.02
N SER A 189 11.30 2.93 -13.90
CA SER A 189 11.37 4.28 -13.25
C SER A 189 12.02 5.36 -14.09
N VAL A 190 12.20 5.12 -15.38
CA VAL A 190 12.02 6.19 -16.37
C VAL A 190 10.75 5.89 -17.15
N ARG A 191 9.65 5.79 -16.42
CA ARG A 191 8.41 6.43 -16.80
C ARG A 191 8.02 7.20 -15.55
N HIS A 192 7.62 8.46 -15.67
CA HIS A 192 6.45 8.87 -14.89
C HIS A 192 5.46 7.72 -15.05
N ASP A 193 5.06 7.01 -13.99
CA ASP A 193 3.99 6.00 -14.09
C ASP A 193 2.93 6.63 -14.99
N SER A 194 2.86 6.21 -16.26
CA SER A 194 1.80 6.68 -17.13
C SER A 194 0.63 5.92 -16.58
N VAL A 195 -0.04 6.52 -15.59
CA VAL A 195 -1.37 6.10 -15.21
C VAL A 195 -2.11 5.98 -16.51
N ALA A 196 -2.75 4.83 -16.72
CA ALA A 196 -3.53 4.69 -17.92
C ALA A 196 -4.65 5.75 -17.83
N VAL A 197 -4.53 6.72 -18.72
CA VAL A 197 -5.47 7.80 -18.92
C VAL A 197 -6.20 7.47 -20.20
N TRP A 198 -7.50 7.28 -20.14
CA TRP A 198 -8.32 7.07 -21.33
C TRP A 198 -9.71 7.67 -21.14
N GLU A 199 -10.28 8.15 -22.22
CA GLU A 199 -11.64 8.66 -22.24
C GLU A 199 -12.63 7.49 -22.34
N ILE A 200 -13.56 7.38 -21.39
CA ILE A 200 -14.60 6.33 -21.38
C ILE A 200 -15.91 6.80 -22.03
N ALA A 201 -16.10 8.11 -22.07
CA ALA A 201 -17.22 8.79 -22.72
C ALA A 201 -16.81 10.26 -22.93
N PRO A 202 -17.47 11.01 -23.84
CA PRO A 202 -17.14 12.41 -24.09
C PRO A 202 -17.06 13.25 -22.80
N GLY A 203 -15.88 13.81 -22.53
CA GLY A 203 -15.60 14.60 -21.34
C GLY A 203 -15.50 13.80 -20.05
N VAL A 204 -15.32 12.49 -20.10
CA VAL A 204 -15.16 11.61 -18.92
C VAL A 204 -13.93 10.76 -19.09
N VAL A 205 -12.86 11.12 -18.38
CA VAL A 205 -11.55 10.47 -18.47
C VAL A 205 -11.30 9.64 -17.23
N CYS A 206 -10.96 8.36 -17.42
CA CYS A 206 -10.54 7.47 -16.36
C CYS A 206 -9.02 7.55 -16.18
N ILE A 207 -8.60 7.69 -14.93
CA ILE A 207 -7.21 7.71 -14.45
C ILE A 207 -7.05 6.44 -13.58
N GLY A 208 -6.74 5.31 -14.19
CA GLY A 208 -6.68 4.01 -13.50
C GLY A 208 -6.87 2.81 -14.44
N PRO A 209 -7.14 1.59 -13.94
CA PRO A 209 -7.07 1.18 -12.55
C PRO A 209 -5.63 1.23 -12.02
N GLN A 210 -5.47 1.64 -10.77
CA GLN A 210 -4.16 1.86 -10.15
C GLN A 210 -3.93 0.98 -8.92
N GLY A 211 -2.66 0.70 -8.64
CA GLY A 211 -2.25 0.05 -7.41
C GLY A 211 -2.76 -1.40 -7.28
N ARG A 212 -2.85 -1.91 -6.06
CA ARG A 212 -3.28 -3.31 -5.82
C ARG A 212 -4.78 -3.48 -5.77
N THR A 213 -5.48 -2.44 -5.34
CA THR A 213 -6.93 -2.40 -5.30
C THR A 213 -7.50 -2.13 -6.68
N GLN A 214 -6.68 -1.82 -7.70
CA GLN A 214 -7.15 -1.47 -9.04
C GLN A 214 -8.15 -0.32 -9.01
N THR A 215 -7.91 0.68 -8.15
CA THR A 215 -8.83 1.81 -7.93
C THR A 215 -8.79 2.79 -9.10
N ASN A 216 -9.94 3.32 -9.47
CA ASN A 216 -10.11 4.31 -10.52
C ASN A 216 -10.35 5.70 -9.92
N VAL A 217 -9.83 6.70 -10.61
CA VAL A 217 -10.12 8.12 -10.40
C VAL A 217 -10.69 8.64 -11.72
N TYR A 218 -11.66 9.56 -11.69
CA TYR A 218 -12.24 10.12 -12.90
C TYR A 218 -12.04 11.62 -12.97
N LEU A 219 -11.71 12.12 -14.16
CA LEU A 219 -11.66 13.53 -14.48
C LEU A 219 -12.84 13.83 -15.42
N VAL A 220 -13.78 14.64 -14.94
CA VAL A 220 -15.05 14.90 -15.61
C VAL A 220 -15.10 16.36 -16.03
N ARG A 221 -15.40 16.60 -17.32
CA ARG A 221 -15.54 17.93 -17.89
C ARG A 221 -16.87 18.54 -17.47
N GLY A 222 -16.78 19.71 -16.85
CA GLY A 222 -17.89 20.56 -16.46
C GLY A 222 -18.16 21.68 -17.46
N ALA A 223 -19.04 22.61 -17.08
CA ALA A 223 -19.30 23.81 -17.88
C ALA A 223 -18.08 24.75 -17.93
N ASP A 224 -17.49 25.04 -16.76
CA ASP A 224 -16.43 26.06 -16.61
C ASP A 224 -15.07 25.45 -16.22
N GLY A 225 -14.89 24.14 -16.39
CA GLY A 225 -13.64 23.47 -16.02
C GLY A 225 -13.78 21.97 -15.84
N TRP A 226 -13.08 21.44 -14.85
CA TRP A 226 -13.01 20.01 -14.60
C TRP A 226 -13.28 19.69 -13.13
N VAL A 227 -13.85 18.52 -12.88
CA VAL A 227 -14.09 17.99 -11.54
C VAL A 227 -13.42 16.62 -11.43
N LEU A 228 -12.71 16.39 -10.33
CA LEU A 228 -12.13 15.08 -10.04
C LEU A 228 -13.12 14.26 -9.21
N VAL A 229 -13.36 13.01 -9.58
CA VAL A 229 -14.17 12.05 -8.81
C VAL A 229 -13.24 10.99 -8.25
N ASP A 230 -13.23 10.87 -6.91
CA ASP A 230 -12.28 10.08 -6.11
C ASP A 230 -10.80 10.46 -6.28
N THR A 231 -9.94 9.95 -5.40
CA THR A 231 -8.56 10.44 -5.22
C THR A 231 -7.54 9.36 -4.85
N GLY A 232 -7.87 8.08 -4.97
CA GLY A 232 -6.90 7.01 -4.69
C GLY A 232 -6.46 6.94 -3.22
N TRP A 233 -5.30 6.32 -3.00
CA TRP A 233 -4.70 6.17 -1.68
C TRP A 233 -3.91 7.41 -1.25
N ALA A 234 -3.68 7.53 0.07
CA ALA A 234 -2.70 8.46 0.59
C ALA A 234 -1.31 8.19 -0.04
N GLY A 235 -0.75 9.21 -0.70
CA GLY A 235 0.50 9.12 -1.46
C GLY A 235 0.32 9.05 -2.99
N ASP A 236 -0.91 8.96 -3.50
CA ASP A 236 -1.18 8.99 -4.95
C ASP A 236 -1.31 10.41 -5.54
N ALA A 237 -1.23 11.47 -4.71
CA ALA A 237 -1.44 12.86 -5.14
C ALA A 237 -0.54 13.28 -6.32
N ASP A 238 0.78 13.07 -6.22
CA ASP A 238 1.73 13.41 -7.29
C ASP A 238 1.40 12.68 -8.60
N ARG A 239 1.00 11.41 -8.49
CA ARG A 239 0.67 10.57 -9.64
C ARG A 239 -0.63 11.03 -10.30
N ILE A 240 -1.66 11.32 -9.52
CA ILE A 240 -2.95 11.80 -10.02
C ILE A 240 -2.75 13.16 -10.69
N GLU A 241 -1.99 14.07 -10.06
CA GLU A 241 -1.69 15.37 -10.66
C GLU A 241 -0.87 15.25 -11.97
N ALA A 242 0.09 14.32 -12.03
CA ALA A 242 0.80 14.06 -13.28
C ALA A 242 -0.11 13.47 -14.38
N ALA A 243 -1.14 12.72 -14.00
CA ALA A 243 -2.13 12.18 -14.93
C ALA A 243 -3.14 13.24 -15.40
N THR A 244 -3.60 14.14 -14.52
CA THR A 244 -4.49 15.23 -14.93
C THR A 244 -3.80 16.18 -15.89
N ARG A 245 -2.50 16.47 -15.71
CA ARG A 245 -1.70 17.28 -16.66
C ARG A 245 -1.54 16.66 -18.06
N GLN A 246 -1.89 15.38 -18.26
CA GLN A 246 -1.93 14.78 -19.60
C GLN A 246 -3.23 15.08 -20.34
N VAL A 247 -4.27 15.51 -19.63
CA VAL A 247 -5.62 15.78 -20.15
C VAL A 247 -5.89 17.28 -20.20
N LEU A 248 -5.42 18.00 -19.18
CA LEU A 248 -5.67 19.41 -18.97
C LEU A 248 -4.64 20.28 -19.68
N ASP A 249 -5.07 21.46 -20.13
CA ASP A 249 -4.15 22.52 -20.55
C ASP A 249 -3.28 22.99 -19.37
N ALA A 250 -2.12 23.60 -19.67
CA ALA A 250 -1.08 23.90 -18.67
C ALA A 250 -1.56 24.69 -17.44
N ASP A 251 -2.55 25.57 -17.60
CA ASP A 251 -3.09 26.42 -16.53
C ASP A 251 -4.38 25.86 -15.89
N GLN A 252 -4.92 24.77 -16.44
CA GLN A 252 -6.15 24.17 -15.96
C GLN A 252 -5.88 23.24 -14.76
N ARG A 253 -6.81 23.26 -13.82
CA ARG A 253 -6.87 22.35 -12.68
C ARG A 253 -8.32 22.04 -12.33
N PRO A 254 -8.60 20.92 -11.64
CA PRO A 254 -9.94 20.65 -11.16
C PRO A 254 -10.44 21.76 -10.23
N GLY A 255 -11.65 22.24 -10.47
CA GLY A 255 -12.32 23.26 -9.66
C GLY A 255 -13.03 22.68 -8.44
N ALA A 256 -13.21 21.36 -8.38
CA ALA A 256 -13.76 20.63 -7.25
C ALA A 256 -13.31 19.16 -7.27
N ILE A 257 -13.40 18.52 -6.11
CA ILE A 257 -13.28 17.07 -5.95
C ILE A 257 -14.63 16.55 -5.42
N VAL A 258 -15.15 15.47 -5.98
CA VAL A 258 -16.32 14.74 -5.48
C VAL A 258 -15.87 13.35 -5.04
N LEU A 259 -16.21 12.93 -3.83
CA LEU A 259 -15.90 11.60 -3.33
C LEU A 259 -17.16 10.73 -3.37
N THR A 260 -17.04 9.53 -3.92
CA THR A 260 -18.12 8.54 -3.90
C THR A 260 -18.38 8.05 -2.46
N HIS A 261 -17.31 7.88 -1.69
CA HIS A 261 -17.33 7.53 -0.26
C HIS A 261 -15.97 7.80 0.42
N ALA A 262 -15.92 7.67 1.75
CA ALA A 262 -14.76 8.05 2.57
C ALA A 262 -13.78 6.91 2.88
N HIS A 263 -13.69 5.87 2.05
CA HIS A 263 -12.66 4.85 2.24
C HIS A 263 -11.26 5.35 1.86
N PRO A 264 -10.19 4.79 2.47
CA PRO A 264 -8.83 5.29 2.29
C PRO A 264 -8.28 5.22 0.86
N ASP A 265 -8.83 4.34 0.03
CA ASP A 265 -8.48 4.16 -1.37
C ASP A 265 -9.25 5.05 -2.33
N HIS A 266 -10.28 5.77 -1.86
CA HIS A 266 -11.03 6.75 -2.65
C HIS A 266 -10.82 8.18 -2.16
N SER A 267 -10.64 8.38 -0.86
CA SER A 267 -10.47 9.69 -0.22
C SER A 267 -9.02 10.01 0.18
N GLY A 268 -8.09 9.08 -0.04
CA GLY A 268 -6.77 9.09 0.58
C GLY A 268 -5.90 10.28 0.22
N ALA A 269 -5.98 10.77 -1.02
CA ALA A 269 -5.23 11.95 -1.48
C ALA A 269 -6.07 13.25 -1.50
N ALA A 270 -7.35 13.20 -1.13
CA ALA A 270 -8.29 14.31 -1.31
C ALA A 270 -7.86 15.60 -0.61
N ARG A 271 -7.43 15.53 0.66
CA ARG A 271 -6.96 16.73 1.39
C ARG A 271 -5.76 17.38 0.70
N GLU A 272 -4.82 16.57 0.22
CA GLU A 272 -3.59 17.05 -0.39
C GLU A 272 -3.86 17.70 -1.75
N LEU A 273 -4.62 17.01 -2.61
CA LEU A 273 -5.03 17.53 -3.92
C LEU A 273 -5.88 18.80 -3.79
N ALA A 274 -6.84 18.83 -2.85
CA ALA A 274 -7.63 20.03 -2.55
C ALA A 274 -6.75 21.22 -2.16
N GLY A 275 -5.69 20.98 -1.37
CA GLY A 275 -4.73 22.02 -1.00
C GLY A 275 -3.92 22.52 -2.20
N ARG A 276 -3.47 21.62 -3.08
CA ARG A 276 -2.70 21.97 -4.29
C ARG A 276 -3.53 22.77 -5.29
N TRP A 277 -4.79 22.40 -5.47
CA TRP A 277 -5.67 23.05 -6.45
C TRP A 277 -6.52 24.19 -5.89
N SER A 278 -6.50 24.36 -4.56
CA SER A 278 -7.33 25.31 -3.82
C SER A 278 -8.81 25.13 -4.14
N CYS A 279 -9.29 23.88 -4.12
CA CYS A 279 -10.65 23.51 -4.47
C CYS A 279 -11.40 22.81 -3.31
N PRO A 280 -12.74 22.90 -3.24
CA PRO A 280 -13.55 22.17 -2.29
C PRO A 280 -13.60 20.65 -2.59
N VAL A 281 -13.90 19.87 -1.54
CA VAL A 281 -14.18 18.43 -1.61
C VAL A 281 -15.64 18.20 -1.21
N PHE A 282 -16.42 17.59 -2.09
CA PHE A 282 -17.83 17.25 -1.86
C PHE A 282 -17.99 15.76 -1.57
N LEU A 283 -18.80 15.42 -0.58
CA LEU A 283 -19.15 14.05 -0.22
C LEU A 283 -20.49 14.00 0.51
N HIS A 284 -21.11 12.82 0.58
CA HIS A 284 -22.35 12.65 1.32
C HIS A 284 -22.20 13.01 2.81
N PRO A 285 -23.21 13.63 3.45
CA PRO A 285 -23.15 13.99 4.88
C PRO A 285 -22.83 12.81 5.81
N ASP A 286 -23.31 11.60 5.49
CA ASP A 286 -23.05 10.40 6.32
C ASP A 286 -21.59 9.91 6.21
N GLU A 287 -20.85 10.33 5.18
CA GLU A 287 -19.42 10.03 5.02
C GLU A 287 -18.54 11.05 5.74
N LEU A 288 -19.06 12.23 6.06
CA LEU A 288 -18.30 13.33 6.64
C LEU A 288 -17.64 12.98 7.99
N PRO A 289 -18.28 12.26 8.93
CA PRO A 289 -17.61 11.80 10.15
C PRO A 289 -16.47 10.82 9.86
N ILE A 290 -16.65 9.90 8.90
CA ILE A 290 -15.65 8.90 8.51
C ILE A 290 -14.43 9.61 7.89
N ALA A 291 -14.67 10.52 6.95
CA ALA A 291 -13.65 11.33 6.29
C ALA A 291 -12.87 12.23 7.26
N ASN A 292 -13.46 12.59 8.40
CA ASN A 292 -12.81 13.35 9.46
C ASN A 292 -12.24 12.47 10.58
N GLY A 293 -12.15 11.16 10.37
CA GLY A 293 -11.50 10.24 11.29
C GLY A 293 -12.28 10.02 12.59
N ASP A 294 -13.61 10.20 12.58
CA ASP A 294 -14.46 9.87 13.73
C ASP A 294 -14.47 8.35 13.93
N TYR A 295 -13.80 7.91 14.99
CA TYR A 295 -13.68 6.49 15.31
C TYR A 295 -15.02 5.82 15.64
N GLY A 296 -15.98 6.57 16.21
CA GLY A 296 -17.32 6.09 16.50
C GLY A 296 -18.12 5.84 15.23
N ALA A 297 -18.03 6.74 14.26
CA ALA A 297 -18.65 6.59 12.95
C ALA A 297 -18.02 5.44 12.15
N ILE A 298 -16.68 5.35 12.11
CA ILE A 298 -15.97 4.22 11.48
C ILE A 298 -16.44 2.89 12.07
N ARG A 299 -16.62 2.81 13.40
CA ARG A 299 -17.12 1.59 14.05
C ARG A 299 -18.57 1.26 13.68
N LYS A 300 -19.43 2.28 13.47
CA LYS A 300 -20.84 2.09 13.08
C LYS A 300 -20.97 1.67 11.61
N ALA A 301 -20.06 2.14 10.76
CA ALA A 301 -20.00 1.81 9.34
C ALA A 301 -19.15 0.56 9.02
N ALA A 302 -18.52 -0.05 10.04
CA ALA A 302 -17.56 -1.13 9.89
C ALA A 302 -18.17 -2.41 9.27
N GLY A 303 -17.52 -2.94 8.25
CA GLY A 303 -17.82 -4.26 7.70
C GLY A 303 -17.20 -5.41 8.53
N PRO A 304 -17.41 -6.68 8.12
CA PRO A 304 -16.86 -7.85 8.80
C PRO A 304 -15.33 -7.82 9.02
N LEU A 305 -14.55 -7.42 8.01
CA LEU A 305 -13.10 -7.31 8.08
C LEU A 305 -12.67 -6.24 9.09
N ASP A 306 -13.36 -5.11 9.10
CA ASP A 306 -13.07 -4.03 10.05
C ASP A 306 -13.29 -4.51 11.48
N HIS A 307 -14.35 -5.27 11.70
CA HIS A 307 -14.68 -5.83 13.01
C HIS A 307 -13.66 -6.87 13.49
N TRP A 308 -13.17 -7.72 12.59
CA TRP A 308 -12.26 -8.82 12.94
C TRP A 308 -10.79 -8.42 12.98
N VAL A 309 -10.37 -7.40 12.20
CA VAL A 309 -8.95 -7.07 12.03
C VAL A 309 -8.66 -5.61 12.37
N VAL A 310 -9.33 -4.67 11.73
CA VAL A 310 -8.97 -3.24 11.79
C VAL A 310 -9.25 -2.67 13.18
N LEU A 311 -10.47 -2.82 13.69
CA LEU A 311 -10.88 -2.29 15.00
C LEU A 311 -10.10 -2.94 16.16
N PRO A 312 -9.88 -4.27 16.21
CA PRO A 312 -9.00 -4.88 17.21
C PRO A 312 -7.57 -4.31 17.15
N ALA A 313 -6.97 -4.19 15.97
CA ALA A 313 -5.64 -3.61 15.81
C ALA A 313 -5.61 -2.13 16.29
N MET A 314 -6.65 -1.35 16.01
CA MET A 314 -6.78 0.04 16.46
C MET A 314 -6.99 0.18 17.97
N ARG A 315 -7.52 -0.85 18.65
CA ARG A 315 -7.61 -0.90 20.12
C ARG A 315 -6.23 -1.15 20.74
N VAL A 316 -5.40 -2.02 20.14
CA VAL A 316 -4.07 -2.39 20.66
C VAL A 316 -3.06 -1.26 20.60
N ILE A 317 -3.12 -0.39 19.58
CA ILE A 317 -2.12 0.69 19.38
C ILE A 317 -2.22 1.86 20.39
N GLY A 318 -3.21 1.85 21.28
CA GLY A 318 -3.44 2.89 22.28
C GLY A 318 -4.14 4.15 21.74
N ARG A 319 -4.93 4.81 22.59
CA ARG A 319 -5.81 5.93 22.22
C ARG A 319 -5.09 7.07 21.49
N ARG A 320 -4.00 7.59 22.06
CA ARG A 320 -3.24 8.73 21.49
C ARG A 320 -2.69 8.45 20.09
N ARG A 321 -2.21 7.23 19.85
CA ARG A 321 -1.64 6.84 18.54
C ARG A 321 -2.74 6.66 17.51
N ARG A 322 -3.89 6.12 17.91
CA ARG A 322 -5.09 6.02 17.08
C ARG A 322 -5.61 7.40 16.66
N GLU A 323 -5.78 8.32 17.62
CA GLU A 323 -6.21 9.70 17.34
C GLU A 323 -5.26 10.40 16.37
N LYS A 324 -3.95 10.28 16.58
CA LYS A 324 -2.95 10.83 15.64
C LYS A 324 -2.99 10.18 14.25
N LEU A 325 -3.36 8.91 14.15
CA LEU A 325 -3.47 8.21 12.87
C LEU A 325 -4.73 8.65 12.11
N LEU A 326 -5.87 8.73 12.79
CA LEU A 326 -7.14 9.19 12.22
C LEU A 326 -7.09 10.68 11.84
N ALA A 327 -6.38 11.49 12.61
CA ALA A 327 -6.22 12.93 12.34
C ALA A 327 -5.38 13.25 11.10
N ARG A 328 -4.60 12.32 10.56
CA ARG A 328 -3.62 12.60 9.49
C ARG A 328 -4.24 12.95 8.14
N ASN A 329 -5.42 12.41 7.85
CA ASN A 329 -6.07 12.54 6.54
C ASN A 329 -7.47 13.16 6.65
N THR A 330 -7.76 13.90 7.72
CA THR A 330 -9.07 14.53 7.87
C THR A 330 -9.28 15.60 6.81
N LEU A 331 -10.46 15.66 6.19
CA LEU A 331 -10.72 16.70 5.20
C LEU A 331 -10.86 18.09 5.86
N GLY A 332 -11.39 18.16 7.08
CA GLY A 332 -11.52 19.42 7.81
C GLY A 332 -12.34 20.45 7.03
N LYS A 333 -11.82 21.68 6.88
CA LYS A 333 -12.55 22.81 6.30
C LYS A 333 -12.76 22.74 4.80
N VAL A 334 -12.05 21.85 4.08
CA VAL A 334 -12.26 21.71 2.63
C VAL A 334 -13.45 20.82 2.29
N ALA A 335 -14.04 20.14 3.27
CA ALA A 335 -15.18 19.25 3.05
C ALA A 335 -16.51 20.02 3.04
N HIS A 336 -17.33 19.73 2.03
CA HIS A 336 -18.68 20.22 1.84
C HIS A 336 -19.62 19.04 1.61
N THR A 337 -20.86 19.14 2.07
CA THR A 337 -21.85 18.08 1.89
C THR A 337 -22.46 18.14 0.50
N LEU A 338 -22.73 16.98 -0.09
CA LEU A 338 -23.47 16.81 -1.33
C LEU A 338 -24.54 15.73 -1.12
N ARG A 339 -25.82 16.09 -1.27
CA ARG A 339 -26.93 15.15 -1.08
C ARG A 339 -27.45 14.62 -2.42
N PRO A 340 -28.11 13.46 -2.42
CA PRO A 340 -28.86 13.00 -3.58
C PRO A 340 -29.88 14.06 -4.05
N ALA A 341 -30.11 14.13 -5.36
CA ALA A 341 -30.95 15.13 -6.03
C ALA A 341 -30.46 16.60 -5.95
N GLU A 342 -29.35 16.90 -5.27
CA GLU A 342 -28.67 18.19 -5.43
C GLU A 342 -27.87 18.20 -6.74
N PRO A 343 -27.74 19.35 -7.41
CA PRO A 343 -26.88 19.47 -8.59
C PRO A 343 -25.43 19.20 -8.19
N VAL A 344 -24.71 18.43 -9.00
CA VAL A 344 -23.29 18.17 -8.77
C VAL A 344 -22.49 19.45 -9.05
N PRO A 345 -21.77 20.03 -8.07
CA PRO A 345 -21.04 21.27 -8.25
C PRO A 345 -20.03 21.18 -9.40
N GLY A 346 -20.13 22.09 -10.37
CA GLY A 346 -19.28 22.12 -11.56
C GLY A 346 -19.67 21.15 -12.68
N LEU A 347 -20.63 20.24 -12.45
CA LEU A 347 -21.03 19.20 -13.42
C LEU A 347 -22.53 19.30 -13.74
N PRO A 348 -22.98 20.32 -14.50
CA PRO A 348 -24.38 20.39 -14.93
C PRO A 348 -24.76 19.17 -15.79
N GLY A 349 -25.99 18.69 -15.62
CA GLY A 349 -26.48 17.49 -16.30
C GLY A 349 -26.04 16.16 -15.66
N TRP A 350 -25.30 16.21 -14.54
CA TRP A 350 -25.04 15.04 -13.70
C TRP A 350 -25.97 15.03 -12.49
N GLU A 351 -26.40 13.82 -12.13
CA GLU A 351 -27.27 13.54 -10.99
C GLU A 351 -26.51 12.75 -9.92
N VAL A 352 -26.74 13.10 -8.66
CA VAL A 352 -26.25 12.34 -7.50
C VAL A 352 -27.25 11.23 -7.18
N VAL A 353 -26.82 9.97 -7.32
CA VAL A 353 -27.61 8.79 -7.01
C VAL A 353 -27.18 8.22 -5.66
N ALA A 354 -28.11 8.16 -4.71
CA ALA A 354 -27.88 7.48 -3.43
C ALA A 354 -27.63 5.99 -3.67
N THR A 355 -26.49 5.47 -3.21
CA THR A 355 -26.13 4.05 -3.38
C THR A 355 -25.62 3.44 -2.07
N PRO A 356 -26.36 3.59 -0.95
CA PRO A 356 -25.93 3.06 0.34
C PRO A 356 -25.74 1.55 0.28
N GLY A 357 -24.75 1.05 1.00
CA GLY A 357 -24.50 -0.39 1.07
C GLY A 357 -23.05 -0.68 1.41
N HIS A 358 -22.13 -0.28 0.52
CA HIS A 358 -20.70 -0.38 0.79
C HIS A 358 -20.33 0.44 2.04
N THR A 359 -20.71 1.72 2.02
CA THR A 359 -20.77 2.60 3.18
C THR A 359 -22.18 3.20 3.30
N PRO A 360 -22.57 3.76 4.46
CA PRO A 360 -23.91 4.34 4.64
C PRO A 360 -24.21 5.50 3.70
N GLY A 361 -23.23 6.35 3.41
CA GLY A 361 -23.37 7.53 2.57
C GLY A 361 -22.78 7.37 1.17
N HIS A 362 -22.58 6.15 0.68
CA HIS A 362 -22.03 5.93 -0.66
C HIS A 362 -22.94 6.55 -1.73
N ILE A 363 -22.34 7.31 -2.66
CA ILE A 363 -23.03 7.92 -3.81
C ILE A 363 -22.41 7.47 -5.14
N SER A 364 -23.25 7.47 -6.17
CA SER A 364 -22.84 7.31 -7.57
C SER A 364 -23.24 8.56 -8.35
N LEU A 365 -22.58 8.82 -9.48
CA LEU A 365 -22.90 9.95 -10.36
C LEU A 365 -23.40 9.43 -11.70
N PHE A 366 -24.54 9.93 -12.17
CA PHE A 366 -25.14 9.51 -13.43
C PHE A 366 -25.35 10.71 -14.35
N ARG A 367 -25.02 10.57 -15.64
CA ARG A 367 -25.31 11.55 -16.69
C ARG A 367 -26.38 11.00 -17.63
N PRO A 368 -27.66 11.40 -17.49
CA PRO A 368 -28.76 10.84 -18.28
C PRO A 368 -28.63 11.07 -19.79
N ALA A 369 -27.99 12.18 -20.20
CA ALA A 369 -27.91 12.59 -21.60
C ALA A 369 -27.25 11.53 -22.51
N ASP A 370 -26.30 10.77 -21.98
CA ASP A 370 -25.58 9.73 -22.72
C ASP A 370 -25.40 8.42 -21.94
N GLY A 371 -25.99 8.30 -20.75
CA GLY A 371 -26.05 7.06 -19.97
C GLY A 371 -24.76 6.71 -19.24
N VAL A 372 -23.89 7.68 -18.96
CA VAL A 372 -22.63 7.45 -18.23
C VAL A 372 -22.89 7.34 -16.73
N LEU A 373 -22.43 6.25 -16.12
CA LEU A 373 -22.51 6.01 -14.69
C LEU A 373 -21.11 5.88 -14.09
N ILE A 374 -20.76 6.74 -13.14
CA ILE A 374 -19.62 6.56 -12.23
C ILE A 374 -20.16 5.94 -10.94
N ALA A 375 -19.93 4.64 -10.76
CA ALA A 375 -20.62 3.83 -9.76
C ALA A 375 -19.92 3.74 -8.40
N GLY A 376 -18.67 4.23 -8.29
CA GLY A 376 -17.83 3.95 -7.13
C GLY A 376 -17.80 2.45 -6.81
N ASP A 377 -17.92 2.12 -5.54
CA ASP A 377 -17.88 0.74 -5.06
C ASP A 377 -19.25 0.05 -5.00
N ALA A 378 -20.32 0.76 -5.36
CA ALA A 378 -21.65 0.15 -5.49
C ALA A 378 -21.67 -0.91 -6.60
N LEU A 379 -20.90 -0.71 -7.67
CA LEU A 379 -20.73 -1.67 -8.76
C LEU A 379 -19.32 -1.60 -9.34
N VAL A 380 -18.58 -2.70 -9.23
CA VAL A 380 -17.19 -2.80 -9.68
C VAL A 380 -17.03 -3.79 -10.83
N ASN A 381 -15.98 -3.63 -11.65
CA ASN A 381 -15.63 -4.60 -12.71
C ASN A 381 -14.34 -5.34 -12.36
N LEU A 382 -14.34 -5.95 -11.19
CA LEU A 382 -13.26 -6.74 -10.65
C LEU A 382 -13.86 -7.79 -9.70
N ARG A 383 -13.43 -9.04 -9.83
CA ARG A 383 -13.92 -10.13 -8.96
C ARG A 383 -13.34 -10.03 -7.55
N LEU A 384 -13.83 -9.07 -6.75
CA LEU A 384 -13.38 -8.78 -5.38
C LEU A 384 -13.87 -9.82 -4.34
N ASN A 385 -14.93 -10.56 -4.65
CA ASN A 385 -15.56 -11.52 -3.75
C ASN A 385 -15.00 -12.96 -3.83
N SER A 386 -13.85 -13.14 -4.50
CA SER A 386 -13.09 -14.39 -4.49
C SER A 386 -11.64 -14.11 -4.14
N ILE A 387 -11.06 -14.86 -3.20
CA ILE A 387 -9.63 -14.77 -2.85
C ILE A 387 -8.76 -15.00 -4.10
N TYR A 388 -9.19 -15.89 -5.00
CA TYR A 388 -8.53 -16.11 -6.28
C TYR A 388 -8.73 -14.92 -7.23
N GLY A 389 -9.91 -14.30 -7.26
CA GLY A 389 -10.22 -13.10 -8.06
C GLY A 389 -9.41 -11.86 -7.63
N LEU A 390 -9.23 -11.65 -6.33
CA LEU A 390 -8.42 -10.57 -5.77
C LEU A 390 -6.92 -10.72 -6.12
N LEU A 391 -6.44 -11.97 -6.18
CA LEU A 391 -5.04 -12.27 -6.53
C LEU A 391 -4.80 -12.34 -8.05
N SER A 392 -5.80 -12.74 -8.83
CA SER A 392 -5.70 -12.91 -10.29
C SER A 392 -6.14 -11.67 -11.09
N GLN A 393 -6.71 -10.66 -10.41
CA GLN A 393 -7.21 -9.41 -11.01
C GLN A 393 -8.15 -9.64 -12.21
N GLN A 394 -8.94 -10.71 -12.17
CA GLN A 394 -9.88 -11.05 -13.24
C GLN A 394 -11.03 -10.03 -13.31
N SER A 395 -11.27 -9.50 -14.50
CA SER A 395 -12.44 -8.68 -14.80
C SER A 395 -13.73 -9.49 -14.64
N GLY A 396 -14.80 -8.78 -14.29
CA GLY A 396 -16.14 -9.32 -14.08
C GLY A 396 -16.91 -8.47 -13.09
N LEU A 397 -18.17 -8.21 -13.41
CA LEU A 397 -19.07 -7.43 -12.55
C LEU A 397 -19.18 -8.06 -11.16
N SER A 398 -19.06 -7.20 -10.15
CA SER A 398 -19.26 -7.56 -8.75
C SER A 398 -19.90 -6.38 -8.03
N GLY A 399 -20.65 -6.69 -6.97
CA GLY A 399 -20.98 -5.68 -5.97
C GLY A 399 -19.77 -5.40 -5.07
N PRO A 400 -19.94 -4.56 -4.04
CA PRO A 400 -18.86 -4.27 -3.12
C PRO A 400 -18.35 -5.55 -2.42
N PRO A 401 -17.10 -5.55 -1.93
CA PRO A 401 -16.56 -6.72 -1.24
C PRO A 401 -17.34 -7.01 0.03
N TRP A 402 -17.85 -8.23 0.21
CA TRP A 402 -18.73 -8.59 1.33
C TRP A 402 -18.11 -8.30 2.71
N TYR A 403 -16.79 -8.37 2.81
CA TYR A 403 -16.03 -8.19 4.05
C TYR A 403 -15.74 -6.73 4.39
N THR A 404 -15.91 -5.78 3.46
CA THR A 404 -15.82 -4.33 3.71
C THR A 404 -17.14 -3.60 3.46
N THR A 405 -18.24 -4.34 3.31
CA THR A 405 -19.58 -3.77 3.04
C THR A 405 -20.37 -3.60 4.35
N TRP A 406 -20.87 -2.40 4.59
CA TRP A 406 -21.70 -2.05 5.75
C TRP A 406 -23.06 -2.78 5.77
N SER A 407 -23.75 -2.83 4.62
CA SER A 407 -25.05 -3.49 4.49
C SER A 407 -25.20 -4.13 3.11
N GLN A 408 -25.20 -5.47 3.06
CA GLN A 408 -25.40 -6.21 1.80
C GLN A 408 -26.81 -6.03 1.24
N ALA A 409 -27.83 -5.94 2.10
CA ALA A 409 -29.20 -5.71 1.67
C ALA A 409 -29.34 -4.34 0.99
N ALA A 410 -28.78 -3.28 1.60
CA ALA A 410 -28.78 -1.96 0.99
C ALA A 410 -27.95 -1.93 -0.31
N ALA A 411 -26.79 -2.60 -0.34
CA ALA A 411 -25.97 -2.71 -1.54
C ALA A 411 -26.72 -3.40 -2.69
N ALA A 412 -27.45 -4.47 -2.40
CA ALA A 412 -28.28 -5.16 -3.41
C ALA A 412 -29.38 -4.24 -3.96
N THR A 413 -30.10 -3.50 -3.10
CA THR A 413 -31.09 -2.51 -3.54
C THR A 413 -30.46 -1.42 -4.39
N SER A 414 -29.30 -0.89 -3.98
CA SER A 414 -28.55 0.12 -4.75
C SER A 414 -28.15 -0.39 -6.13
N ILE A 415 -27.71 -1.65 -6.24
CA ILE A 415 -27.38 -2.26 -7.55
C ILE A 415 -28.63 -2.40 -8.44
N GLN A 416 -29.80 -2.74 -7.88
CA GLN A 416 -31.05 -2.76 -8.64
C GLN A 416 -31.41 -1.36 -9.17
N ASN A 417 -31.28 -0.34 -8.33
CA ASN A 417 -31.55 1.04 -8.71
C ASN A 417 -30.60 1.52 -9.83
N LEU A 418 -29.31 1.21 -9.71
CA LEU A 418 -28.33 1.51 -10.75
C LEU A 418 -28.62 0.78 -12.07
N ALA A 419 -29.08 -0.48 -12.01
CA ALA A 419 -29.46 -1.22 -13.20
C ALA A 419 -30.69 -0.64 -13.90
N ALA A 420 -31.64 -0.10 -13.13
CA ALA A 420 -32.84 0.55 -13.65
C ALA A 420 -32.54 1.84 -14.43
N LEU A 421 -31.41 2.51 -14.16
CA LEU A 421 -30.93 3.67 -14.92
C LEU A 421 -30.51 3.30 -16.35
N GLY A 422 -30.24 2.03 -16.63
CA GLY A 422 -29.82 1.53 -17.94
C GLY A 422 -28.51 2.13 -18.46
N PRO A 423 -27.41 2.11 -17.66
CA PRO A 423 -26.16 2.75 -18.03
C PRO A 423 -25.54 2.11 -19.29
N THR A 424 -25.19 2.94 -20.26
CA THR A 424 -24.50 2.57 -21.51
C THR A 424 -22.99 2.53 -21.31
N VAL A 425 -22.48 3.31 -20.36
CA VAL A 425 -21.08 3.33 -19.93
C VAL A 425 -21.03 3.19 -18.41
N LEU A 426 -20.21 2.26 -17.92
CA LEU A 426 -19.95 2.06 -16.50
C LEU A 426 -18.49 2.39 -16.17
N GLY A 427 -18.30 3.43 -15.37
CA GLY A 427 -17.07 3.77 -14.66
C GLY A 427 -17.10 3.21 -13.23
N PRO A 428 -16.54 2.01 -12.96
CA PRO A 428 -16.52 1.42 -11.62
C PRO A 428 -15.46 2.06 -10.72
N GLY A 429 -15.60 1.94 -9.40
CA GLY A 429 -14.56 2.32 -8.44
C GLY A 429 -13.29 1.46 -8.56
N HIS A 430 -13.46 0.19 -8.95
CA HIS A 430 -12.37 -0.76 -9.17
C HIS A 430 -12.50 -1.54 -10.49
N GLY A 431 -11.37 -1.78 -11.14
CA GLY A 431 -11.28 -2.58 -12.37
C GLY A 431 -11.46 -1.77 -13.64
N ARG A 432 -11.76 -2.42 -14.77
CA ARG A 432 -11.83 -1.74 -16.08
C ARG A 432 -13.22 -1.14 -16.31
N ALA A 433 -13.31 0.07 -16.86
CA ALA A 433 -14.58 0.62 -17.31
C ALA A 433 -15.23 -0.25 -18.40
N LEU A 434 -16.56 -0.33 -18.41
CA LEU A 434 -17.33 -1.00 -19.47
C LEU A 434 -17.90 0.08 -20.39
N THR A 435 -17.51 0.03 -21.66
CA THR A 435 -17.94 0.99 -22.71
C THR A 435 -18.56 0.27 -23.90
N GLU A 436 -18.89 -1.01 -23.74
CA GLU A 436 -19.42 -1.87 -24.80
C GLU A 436 -20.93 -1.68 -24.95
N GLN A 437 -21.47 -1.92 -26.15
CA GLN A 437 -22.91 -1.74 -26.44
C GLN A 437 -23.81 -2.60 -25.53
N ASP A 438 -23.32 -3.73 -25.03
CA ASP A 438 -24.09 -4.64 -24.18
C ASP A 438 -24.05 -4.29 -22.68
N THR A 439 -23.36 -3.21 -22.30
CA THR A 439 -23.23 -2.77 -20.89
C THR A 439 -24.57 -2.70 -20.14
N PRO A 440 -25.65 -2.13 -20.71
CA PRO A 440 -26.95 -2.10 -20.02
C PRO A 440 -27.49 -3.51 -19.68
N ASN A 441 -27.32 -4.48 -20.59
CA ASN A 441 -27.79 -5.84 -20.38
C ASN A 441 -26.92 -6.59 -19.37
N LEU A 442 -25.60 -6.38 -19.40
CA LEU A 442 -24.68 -6.95 -18.42
C LEU A 442 -25.02 -6.49 -17.00
N VAL A 443 -25.28 -5.19 -16.82
CA VAL A 443 -25.65 -4.62 -15.51
C VAL A 443 -27.02 -5.13 -15.05
N ARG A 444 -28.03 -5.16 -15.93
CA ARG A 444 -29.36 -5.73 -15.61
C ARG A 444 -29.30 -7.21 -15.27
N GLY A 445 -28.54 -7.99 -16.04
CA GLY A 445 -28.36 -9.43 -15.79
C GLY A 445 -27.66 -9.69 -14.45
N PHE A 446 -26.65 -8.89 -14.11
CA PHE A 446 -25.99 -8.97 -12.81
C PHE A 446 -26.95 -8.62 -11.66
N ALA A 447 -27.71 -7.54 -11.78
CA ALA A 447 -28.69 -7.15 -10.78
C ALA A 447 -29.77 -8.23 -10.58
N ALA A 448 -30.33 -8.78 -11.67
CA ALA A 448 -31.30 -9.87 -11.60
C ALA A 448 -30.76 -11.09 -10.85
N ALA A 449 -29.50 -11.48 -11.10
CA ALA A 449 -28.86 -12.62 -10.43
C ALA A 449 -28.67 -12.42 -8.92
N LEU A 450 -28.56 -11.18 -8.44
CA LEU A 450 -28.53 -10.87 -7.00
C LEU A 450 -29.91 -11.04 -6.35
N GLY A 451 -30.99 -10.71 -7.06
CA GLY A 451 -32.37 -10.84 -6.56
C GLY A 451 -32.84 -12.30 -6.44
N THR A 452 -32.26 -13.21 -7.23
CA THR A 452 -32.60 -14.64 -7.22
C THR A 452 -31.79 -15.48 -6.23
N ARG A 453 -30.75 -14.91 -5.59
CA ARG A 453 -29.97 -15.64 -4.58
C ARG A 453 -30.74 -15.60 -3.24
N PRO A 454 -31.09 -16.76 -2.63
CA PRO A 454 -31.51 -16.74 -1.24
C PRO A 454 -30.37 -16.15 -0.40
N PRO A 455 -30.66 -15.39 0.67
CA PRO A 455 -29.62 -14.89 1.56
C PRO A 455 -28.77 -16.09 2.01
N SER A 456 -27.50 -16.10 1.63
CA SER A 456 -26.60 -17.20 1.94
C SER A 456 -26.50 -17.34 3.46
N GLN A 457 -27.07 -18.41 3.98
CA GLN A 457 -26.76 -18.92 5.31
C GLN A 457 -25.36 -19.54 5.25
N ASP A 458 -24.34 -18.77 5.58
CA ASP A 458 -23.02 -19.27 5.97
C ASP A 458 -22.70 -18.72 7.38
N PRO A 459 -21.96 -19.48 8.20
CA PRO A 459 -22.41 -19.85 9.53
C PRO A 459 -22.40 -18.69 10.51
N VAL A 460 -23.54 -18.49 11.17
CA VAL A 460 -23.60 -17.85 12.48
C VAL A 460 -22.76 -18.70 13.43
N ALA A 461 -21.55 -18.24 13.72
CA ALA A 461 -20.76 -18.77 14.82
C ALA A 461 -21.47 -18.41 16.13
N GLY A 462 -22.26 -19.39 16.61
CA GLY A 462 -22.65 -19.65 17.99
C GLY A 462 -22.74 -18.45 18.94
N SER A 463 -23.98 -18.06 19.23
CA SER A 463 -24.35 -17.63 20.57
C SER A 463 -23.88 -18.70 21.58
N ASN A 464 -22.92 -18.38 22.43
CA ASN A 464 -22.72 -19.12 23.67
C ASN A 464 -22.96 -18.18 24.84
N GLY A 465 -23.88 -18.63 25.68
CA GLY A 465 -24.51 -17.95 26.79
C GLY A 465 -23.58 -17.24 27.76
N ALA A 466 -24.08 -16.12 28.25
CA ALA A 466 -23.91 -15.70 29.64
C ALA A 466 -24.41 -16.83 30.57
N PRO A 467 -23.93 -16.87 31.83
CA PRO A 467 -24.54 -15.99 32.84
C PRO A 467 -23.70 -14.78 33.22
#